data_AF-J9DP72-F1
#
_entry.id   AF-J9DP72-F1
#
_cell.length_a   1.000
_cell.length_b   1.000
_cell.length_c   1.000
_cell.angle_alpha   90.00
_cell.angle_beta   90.00
_cell.angle_gamma   90.00
#
_symmetry.space_group_name_H-M   'P 1'
#
loop_
_entity.id
_entity.type
_entity.pdbx_description
1 polymer ?
#
loop_
_entity_poly.entity_id
_entity_poly.type
_entity_poly.pdbx_seq_one_letter_code
_entity_poly.pdbx_strand_id
1 'polypeptide(L)' 'DDQMIGTNLKSMVECPENWHIVGADVDSQEQWIAAMLGDCCVRKAGCKSDNSDLHSVIAKEVGISRDKAK' A
#
# COMPACT_ATOMS: atom_id res chain seq x y z
N ASP A 1 -10.18 -23.82 10.41
CA ASP A 1 -10.82 -22.97 9.40
C ASP A 1 -11.17 -21.62 10.01
N ASP A 2 -10.14 -20.79 10.20
CA ASP A 2 -10.27 -19.48 10.86
C ASP A 2 -10.68 -18.43 9.82
N GLN A 3 -11.97 -18.38 9.50
CA GLN A 3 -12.47 -17.25 8.72
C GLN A 3 -12.44 -16.01 9.63
N MET A 4 -11.52 -15.10 9.35
CA MET A 4 -11.24 -13.91 10.15
C MET A 4 -12.49 -13.03 10.26
N ILE A 5 -12.87 -12.69 11.50
CA ILE A 5 -14.04 -11.83 11.77
C ILE A 5 -13.82 -10.49 11.06
N GLY A 6 -14.80 -10.07 10.26
CA GLY A 6 -14.79 -8.77 9.58
C GLY A 6 -14.39 -8.78 8.11
N THR A 7 -13.97 -9.92 7.55
CA THR A 7 -13.47 -10.04 6.17
C THR A 7 -14.43 -9.48 5.11
N ASN A 8 -15.76 -9.58 5.33
CA ASN A 8 -16.79 -9.16 4.37
C ASN A 8 -17.62 -7.93 4.80
N LEU A 9 -17.20 -7.18 5.83
CA LEU A 9 -18.00 -6.05 6.33
C LEU A 9 -18.20 -4.96 5.26
N LYS A 10 -17.18 -4.70 4.44
CA LYS A 10 -17.29 -3.71 3.35
C LYS A 10 -18.32 -4.11 2.29
N SER A 11 -18.59 -5.40 2.11
CA SER A 11 -19.57 -5.90 1.14
C SER A 11 -21.03 -5.61 1.55
N MET A 12 -21.28 -5.21 2.80
CA MET A 12 -22.60 -4.78 3.25
C MET A 12 -22.95 -3.35 2.78
N VAL A 13 -21.98 -2.62 2.22
CA VAL A 13 -22.20 -1.31 1.62
C VAL A 13 -22.63 -1.51 0.17
N GLU A 14 -23.93 -1.42 -0.09
CA GLU A 14 -24.52 -1.64 -1.40
C GLU A 14 -24.95 -0.34 -2.07
N CYS A 15 -25.01 -0.36 -3.40
CA CYS A 15 -25.54 0.75 -4.20
C CYS A 15 -27.08 0.69 -4.23
N PRO A 16 -27.79 1.83 -4.31
CA PRO A 16 -29.22 1.84 -4.59
C PRO A 16 -29.60 1.10 -5.88
N GLU A 17 -30.84 0.63 -5.96
CA GLU A 17 -31.36 -0.07 -7.14
C GLU A 17 -31.20 0.79 -8.41
N ASN A 18 -30.74 0.17 -9.50
CA ASN A 18 -30.40 0.80 -10.79
C ASN A 18 -29.17 1.72 -10.78
N TRP A 19 -28.34 1.70 -9.73
CA TRP A 19 -27.07 2.44 -9.67
C TRP A 19 -25.88 1.50 -9.40
N HIS A 20 -24.67 1.98 -9.70
CA HIS A 20 -23.42 1.28 -9.43
C HIS A 20 -22.42 2.17 -8.69
N ILE A 21 -21.70 1.58 -7.72
CA ILE A 21 -20.55 2.22 -7.07
C ILE A 21 -19.33 2.01 -7.99
N VAL A 22 -18.70 3.11 -8.40
CA VAL A 22 -17.45 3.10 -9.17
C VAL A 22 -16.36 3.70 -8.30
N GLY A 23 -15.32 2.91 -8.02
CA GLY A 23 -14.16 3.33 -7.24
C GLY A 23 -12.87 3.02 -8.00
N ALA A 24 -11.83 3.78 -7.69
CA ALA A 24 -10.47 3.51 -8.13
C ALA A 24 -9.57 3.56 -6.90
N ASP A 25 -8.63 2.64 -6.82
CA ASP A 25 -7.56 2.66 -5.83
C ASP A 25 -6.25 2.95 -6.57
N VAL A 26 -5.49 3.92 -6.07
CA VAL A 26 -4.22 4.30 -6.67
C VAL A 26 -3.12 3.61 -5.87
N ASP A 27 -2.55 2.56 -6.45
CA ASP A 27 -1.46 1.81 -5.82
C ASP A 27 -0.31 2.73 -5.41
N SER A 28 0.12 2.61 -4.15
CA SER A 28 1.33 3.27 -3.64
C SER A 28 1.34 4.80 -3.79
N GLN A 29 0.17 5.46 -3.73
CA GLN A 29 0.05 6.92 -3.85
C GLN A 29 1.02 7.69 -2.93
N GLU A 30 1.11 7.30 -1.67
CA GLU A 30 1.99 7.92 -0.69
C GLU A 30 3.47 7.71 -1.02
N GLN A 31 3.82 6.56 -1.60
CA GLN A 31 5.19 6.28 -2.03
C GLN A 31 5.58 7.09 -3.26
N TRP A 32 4.64 7.36 -4.17
CA TRP A 32 4.93 8.21 -5.31
C TRP A 32 5.28 9.63 -4.88
N ILE A 33 4.54 10.17 -3.90
CA ILE A 33 4.84 11.48 -3.30
C ILE A 33 6.20 11.44 -2.58
N ALA A 34 6.46 10.39 -1.79
CA ALA A 34 7.72 10.23 -1.07
C ALA A 34 8.91 10.08 -2.03
N ALA A 35 8.75 9.36 -3.15
CA ALA A 35 9.78 9.21 -4.18
C ALA A 35 10.05 10.56 -4.87
N MET A 36 9.02 11.34 -5.19
CA MET A 36 9.20 12.67 -5.79
C MET A 36 9.93 13.64 -4.85
N LEU A 37 9.57 13.65 -3.56
CA LEU A 37 10.29 14.45 -2.55
C LEU A 37 11.70 13.90 -2.31
N GLY A 38 11.85 12.58 -2.31
CA GLY A 38 13.10 11.86 -2.16
C GLY A 38 14.07 12.19 -3.29
N ASP A 39 13.67 12.11 -4.56
CA ASP A 39 14.54 12.41 -5.69
C ASP A 39 15.01 13.87 -5.72
N CYS A 40 14.16 14.80 -5.27
CA CYS A 40 14.50 16.22 -5.14
C CYS A 40 15.49 16.53 -4.00
N CYS A 41 15.46 15.76 -2.90
CA CYS A 41 16.23 16.04 -1.69
C CYS A 41 17.41 15.07 -1.44
N VAL A 42 17.26 13.79 -1.82
CA VAL A 42 18.17 12.65 -1.60
C VAL A 42 18.04 11.65 -2.76
N ARG A 43 18.89 11.81 -3.78
CA ARG A 43 18.89 11.20 -5.13
C ARG A 43 18.64 9.68 -5.37
N LYS A 44 18.18 8.83 -4.44
CA LYS A 44 17.98 7.37 -4.70
C LYS A 44 17.00 6.66 -3.73
N ALA A 45 15.68 6.82 -3.85
CA ALA A 45 14.74 5.97 -3.12
C ALA A 45 13.57 5.54 -4.02
N GLY A 46 13.30 4.23 -4.12
CA GLY A 46 12.09 3.76 -4.80
C GLY A 46 12.18 2.46 -5.62
N CYS A 47 13.34 1.81 -5.71
CA CYS A 47 13.45 0.58 -6.50
C CYS A 47 13.35 -0.68 -5.65
N LYS A 48 12.30 -1.49 -5.89
CA LYS A 48 12.08 -2.78 -5.24
C LYS A 48 13.16 -3.81 -5.59
N SER A 49 13.65 -3.85 -6.84
CA SER A 49 14.72 -4.79 -7.24
C SER A 49 16.00 -4.54 -6.47
N ASP A 50 16.26 -3.28 -6.13
CA ASP A 50 17.49 -2.86 -5.48
C ASP A 50 17.32 -2.79 -3.95
N ASN A 51 16.16 -3.26 -3.43
CA ASN A 51 15.76 -3.18 -2.01
C ASN A 51 15.87 -1.75 -1.43
N SER A 52 15.74 -0.73 -2.29
CA SER A 52 15.75 0.68 -1.91
C SER A 52 14.34 1.27 -1.80
N ASP A 53 13.30 0.44 -2.03
CA ASP A 53 11.92 0.83 -1.75
C ASP A 53 11.67 0.88 -0.24
N LEU A 54 10.74 1.76 0.15
CA LEU A 54 10.46 2.08 1.55
C LEU A 54 10.18 0.83 2.40
N HIS A 55 9.36 -0.10 1.91
CA HIS A 55 9.03 -1.30 2.68
C HIS A 55 10.25 -2.20 2.93
N SER A 56 11.19 -2.27 1.98
CA SER A 56 12.40 -3.08 2.14
C SER A 56 13.39 -2.43 3.12
N VAL A 57 13.51 -1.10 3.09
CA VAL A 57 14.35 -0.34 4.03
C VAL A 57 13.79 -0.45 5.46
N ILE A 58 12.49 -0.22 5.65
CA ILE A 58 11.83 -0.31 6.96
C ILE A 58 11.83 -1.74 7.49
N ALA A 59 11.55 -2.73 6.64
CA ALA A 59 11.61 -4.14 7.02
C ALA A 59 13.01 -4.55 7.51
N LYS A 60 14.07 -4.08 6.84
CA LYS A 60 15.46 -4.33 7.24
C LYS A 60 15.82 -3.65 8.56
N GLU A 61 15.42 -2.39 8.75
CA GLU A 61 15.73 -1.63 9.96
C GLU A 61 14.99 -2.19 11.20
N VAL A 62 13.74 -2.63 11.02
CA VAL A 62 12.87 -3.13 12.09
C VAL A 62 12.99 -4.64 12.28
N GLY A 63 13.60 -5.37 11.33
CA GLY A 63 13.77 -6.83 11.39
C GLY A 63 12.48 -7.63 11.12
N ILE A 64 11.53 -7.07 10.39
CA ILE A 64 10.27 -7.73 10.00
C ILE A 64 10.27 -8.09 8.50
N SER A 65 9.33 -8.92 8.05
CA SER A 65 9.20 -9.20 6.62
C SER A 65 8.63 -7.98 5.87
N ARG A 66 8.99 -7.84 4.59
CA ARG A 66 8.50 -6.75 3.73
C ARG A 66 6.98 -6.65 3.69
N ASP A 67 6.27 -7.79 3.66
CA ASP A 67 4.80 -7.80 3.66
C ASP A 67 4.18 -7.39 4.99
N LYS A 68 4.91 -7.50 6.10
CA LYS A 68 4.49 -6.92 7.39
C LYS A 68 4.83 -5.43 7.50
N ALA A 69 5.75 -4.93 6.67
CA ALA A 69 6.11 -3.52 6.59
C ALA A 69 5.30 -2.76 5.53
N LYS A 70 4.43 -3.45 4.78
CA LYS A 70 3.36 -2.85 3.98
C LYS A 70 2.18 -2.50 4.87
#